data_AF-A0A4S2FKU9-F1
#
_entry.id   AF-A0A4S2FKU9-F1
#
_cell.length_a   1.000
_cell.length_b   1.000
_cell.length_c   1.000
_cell.angle_alpha   90.00
_cell.angle_beta   90.00
_cell.angle_gamma   90.00
#
_symmetry.space_group_name_H-M   'P 1'
#
loop_
_entity.id
_entity.type
_entity.pdbx_description
1 polymer ?
#
loop_
_entity_poly.entity_id
_entity_poly.type
_entity_poly.pdbx_seq_one_letter_code
_entity_poly.pdbx_strand_id
1 'polypeptide(L)'
;MARKKYSLFKRGDVIRTNPQDGFYGIAVVLDDGVKLELSPNKWSYPMCHIAITHLIYDYEVTINDIDLAQLYPLRFLRCYSLDNIPEFFKEELLVHIHTTRNVAELPVIGNIDPSNIYQNELSWQPKSDRFFFRGDIQKYLGREAYLNWLDKNRITD
;
A
#
# COMPACT_ATOMS: atom_id res chain seq x y z
N MET A 1 7.36 30.23 0.60
CA MET A 1 6.62 29.14 1.27
C MET A 1 7.63 28.18 1.87
N ALA A 2 7.61 27.97 3.20
CA ALA A 2 8.48 26.98 3.82
C ALA A 2 8.14 25.58 3.26
N ARG A 3 9.13 24.85 2.74
CA ARG A 3 8.93 23.46 2.33
C ARG A 3 8.52 22.66 3.57
N LYS A 4 7.28 22.14 3.61
CA LYS A 4 6.86 21.21 4.66
C LYS A 4 7.84 20.04 4.66
N LYS A 5 8.55 19.81 5.77
CA LYS A 5 9.55 18.75 5.90
C LYS A 5 8.81 17.45 6.22
N TYR A 6 8.66 16.59 5.22
CA TYR A 6 8.12 15.24 5.37
C TYR A 6 9.25 14.22 5.48
N SER A 7 9.00 13.10 6.15
CA SER A 7 9.89 11.93 6.11
C SER A 7 9.76 11.20 4.78
N LEU A 8 10.75 10.36 4.47
CA LEU A 8 10.75 9.51 3.28
C LEU A 8 10.70 8.05 3.71
N PHE A 9 9.81 7.29 3.06
CA PHE A 9 9.77 5.85 3.14
C PHE A 9 10.99 5.22 2.47
N LYS A 10 11.46 4.13 3.05
CA LYS A 10 12.59 3.33 2.59
C LYS A 10 12.19 1.86 2.46
N ARG A 11 12.91 1.12 1.62
CA ARG A 11 12.77 -0.33 1.48
C ARG A 11 12.81 -1.00 2.85
N GLY A 12 11.85 -1.89 3.06
CA GLY A 12 11.67 -2.65 4.29
C GLY A 12 10.83 -1.95 5.35
N ASP A 13 10.51 -0.65 5.21
CA ASP A 13 9.69 0.05 6.19
C ASP A 13 8.33 -0.64 6.34
N VAL A 14 7.98 -0.98 7.58
CA VAL A 14 6.67 -1.48 7.97
C VAL A 14 5.83 -0.29 8.44
N ILE A 15 4.81 0.02 7.66
CA ILE A 15 3.93 1.16 7.86
C ILE A 15 2.68 0.66 8.59
N ARG A 16 2.38 1.25 9.75
CA ARG A 16 1.08 1.11 10.38
C ARG A 16 0.11 2.07 9.71
N THR A 17 -0.88 1.53 9.02
CA THR A 17 -1.91 2.31 8.38
C THR A 17 -3.12 2.45 9.31
N ASN A 18 -3.95 3.46 9.07
CA ASN A 18 -5.21 3.65 9.77
C ASN A 18 -6.33 3.77 8.72
N PRO A 19 -6.80 2.63 8.18
CA PRO A 19 -7.79 2.63 7.10
C PRO A 19 -9.19 3.07 7.54
N GLN A 20 -9.49 2.94 8.83
CA GLN A 20 -10.76 3.29 9.47
C GLN A 20 -10.51 3.51 10.96
N ASP A 21 -11.18 4.50 11.57
CA ASP A 21 -11.03 4.78 13.01
C ASP A 21 -11.24 3.53 13.87
N GLY A 22 -10.27 3.27 14.77
CA GLY A 22 -10.24 2.06 15.62
C GLY A 22 -9.62 0.82 14.96
N PHE A 23 -9.27 0.89 13.67
CA PHE A 23 -8.67 -0.22 12.94
C PHE A 23 -7.30 0.16 12.37
N TYR A 24 -6.36 -0.76 12.47
CA TYR A 24 -4.96 -0.56 12.09
C TYR A 24 -4.55 -1.63 11.08
N GLY A 25 -4.05 -1.20 9.93
CA GLY A 25 -3.57 -2.10 8.87
C GLY A 25 -2.05 -2.09 8.77
N ILE A 26 -1.51 -3.06 8.04
CA ILE A 26 -0.07 -3.14 7.76
C ILE A 26 0.20 -3.00 6.26
N ALA A 27 1.13 -2.10 5.93
CA ALA A 27 1.72 -2.01 4.60
C ALA A 27 3.25 -2.06 4.68
N VAL A 28 3.91 -2.56 3.65
CA VAL A 28 5.37 -2.66 3.59
C VAL A 28 5.92 -2.07 2.31
N VAL A 29 7.00 -1.32 2.43
CA VAL A 29 7.75 -0.79 1.30
C VAL A 29 8.66 -1.89 0.74
N LEU A 30 8.39 -2.33 -0.48
CA LEU A 30 9.12 -3.43 -1.11
C LEU A 30 10.42 -2.97 -1.77
N ASP A 31 10.39 -1.77 -2.35
CA ASP A 31 11.51 -1.12 -3.02
C ASP A 31 11.29 0.40 -3.03
N ASP A 32 12.36 1.19 -3.12
CA ASP A 32 12.28 2.65 -3.03
C ASP A 32 13.40 3.40 -3.79
N GLY A 33 13.28 4.73 -3.85
CA GLY A 33 14.36 5.62 -4.29
C GLY A 33 14.44 5.87 -5.79
N VAL A 34 13.52 5.31 -6.59
CA VAL A 34 13.56 5.43 -8.06
C VAL A 34 12.84 6.68 -8.52
N LYS A 35 13.52 7.55 -9.30
CA LYS A 35 12.86 8.63 -10.04
C LYS A 35 12.53 8.15 -11.44
N LEU A 36 11.30 8.42 -11.88
CA LEU A 36 10.80 8.04 -13.20
C LEU A 36 10.76 9.25 -14.10
N GLU A 37 11.23 9.11 -15.33
CA GLU A 37 11.05 10.14 -16.36
C GLU A 37 9.61 10.07 -16.89
N LEU A 38 8.84 11.14 -16.68
CA LEU A 38 7.43 11.22 -17.07
C LEU A 38 7.27 11.81 -18.48
N SER A 39 8.19 12.69 -18.86
CA SER A 39 8.36 13.28 -20.18
C SER A 39 9.80 13.80 -20.27
N PRO A 40 10.33 14.16 -21.45
CA PRO A 40 11.68 14.69 -21.57
C PRO A 40 11.96 15.81 -20.57
N ASN A 41 12.99 15.63 -19.74
CA ASN A 41 13.41 16.57 -18.68
C ASN A 41 12.38 16.79 -17.53
N LYS A 42 11.35 15.95 -17.42
CA LYS A 42 10.35 15.99 -16.34
C LYS A 42 10.39 14.69 -15.55
N TRP A 43 10.88 14.78 -14.33
CA TRP A 43 11.05 13.64 -13.45
C TRP A 43 9.97 13.62 -12.36
N SER A 44 9.56 12.43 -11.96
CA SER A 44 8.75 12.23 -10.78
C SER A 44 9.53 12.59 -9.51
N TYR A 45 8.81 12.71 -8.39
CA TYR A 45 9.44 12.50 -7.08
C TYR A 45 9.99 11.07 -6.99
N PRO A 46 10.95 10.78 -6.09
CA PRO A 46 11.35 9.41 -5.84
C PRO A 46 10.12 8.57 -5.48
N MET A 47 10.03 7.39 -6.09
CA MET A 47 8.91 6.47 -6.01
C MET A 47 9.31 5.22 -5.23
N CYS A 48 8.31 4.50 -4.73
CA CYS A 48 8.45 3.22 -4.06
C CYS A 48 7.29 2.28 -4.42
N HIS A 49 7.55 0.98 -4.32
CA HIS A 49 6.51 -0.04 -4.31
C HIS A 49 6.05 -0.27 -2.88
N ILE A 50 4.74 -0.24 -2.67
CA ILE A 50 4.14 -0.53 -1.36
C ILE A 50 3.15 -1.67 -1.52
N ALA A 51 3.35 -2.71 -0.73
CA ALA A 51 2.41 -3.80 -0.52
C ALA A 51 1.48 -3.48 0.64
N ILE A 52 0.18 -3.42 0.38
CA ILE A 52 -0.84 -3.42 1.43
C ILE A 52 -1.14 -4.88 1.75
N THR A 53 -1.07 -5.26 3.03
CA THR A 53 -1.32 -6.64 3.46
C THR A 53 -2.77 -6.83 3.89
N HIS A 54 -3.16 -8.07 4.14
CA HIS A 54 -4.50 -8.42 4.59
C HIS A 54 -4.71 -8.25 6.11
N LEU A 55 -3.64 -7.96 6.86
CA LEU A 55 -3.66 -7.88 8.31
C LEU A 55 -4.37 -6.59 8.76
N ILE A 56 -5.36 -6.76 9.64
CA ILE A 56 -6.13 -5.70 10.28
C ILE A 56 -6.23 -6.03 11.77
N TYR A 57 -5.99 -5.03 12.61
CA TYR A 57 -6.07 -5.10 14.06
C TYR A 57 -7.04 -4.05 14.58
N ASP A 58 -7.77 -4.34 15.64
CA ASP A 58 -8.67 -3.42 16.35
C ASP A 58 -7.97 -2.71 17.53
N TYR A 59 -6.64 -2.85 17.63
CA TYR A 59 -5.77 -2.18 18.58
C TYR A 59 -4.56 -1.59 17.88
N GLU A 60 -3.91 -0.63 18.54
CA GLU A 60 -2.72 0.05 18.01
C GLU A 60 -1.51 -0.91 17.93
N VAL A 61 -1.41 -1.59 16.78
CA VAL A 61 -0.40 -2.61 16.50
C VAL A 61 1.04 -2.07 16.50
N THR A 62 1.98 -2.89 16.96
CA THR A 62 3.43 -2.68 16.90
C THR A 62 4.10 -3.76 16.07
N ILE A 63 5.38 -3.60 15.72
CA ILE A 63 6.11 -4.61 14.93
C ILE A 63 6.18 -5.98 15.61
N ASN A 64 6.17 -6.02 16.95
CA ASN A 64 6.27 -7.26 17.71
C ASN A 64 4.98 -8.09 17.67
N ASP A 65 3.86 -7.45 17.32
CA ASP A 65 2.56 -8.12 17.21
C ASP A 65 2.36 -8.78 15.84
N ILE A 66 3.24 -8.48 14.87
CA ILE A 66 3.09 -8.93 13.49
C ILE A 66 3.77 -10.28 13.31
N ASP A 67 2.98 -11.30 12.97
CA ASP A 67 3.52 -12.55 12.45
C ASP A 67 4.04 -12.34 11.02
N LEU A 68 5.37 -12.27 10.89
CA LEU A 68 6.04 -12.05 9.61
C LEU A 68 5.74 -13.17 8.59
N ALA A 69 5.40 -14.38 9.04
CA ALA A 69 5.04 -15.48 8.15
C ALA A 69 3.68 -15.25 7.45
N GLN A 70 2.83 -14.39 8.01
CA GLN A 70 1.54 -14.00 7.44
C GLN A 70 1.63 -12.69 6.64
N LEU A 71 2.82 -12.13 6.47
CA LEU A 71 2.97 -10.84 5.82
C LEU A 71 3.04 -11.00 4.30
N TYR A 72 1.88 -11.02 3.66
CA TYR A 72 1.75 -11.07 2.20
C TYR A 72 0.76 -10.01 1.67
N PRO A 73 0.95 -9.51 0.43
CA PRO A 73 0.08 -8.52 -0.16
C PRO A 73 -1.33 -9.07 -0.36
N LEU A 74 -2.33 -8.25 -0.06
CA LEU A 74 -3.73 -8.59 -0.25
C LEU A 74 -4.08 -8.65 -1.75
N ARG A 75 -4.88 -9.64 -2.12
CA ARG A 75 -5.67 -9.64 -3.36
C ARG A 75 -7.07 -9.13 -3.05
N PHE A 76 -7.50 -8.10 -3.77
CA PHE A 76 -8.77 -7.43 -3.54
C PHE A 76 -9.63 -7.44 -4.80
N LEU A 77 -10.87 -7.92 -4.67
CA LEU A 77 -11.84 -7.88 -5.75
C LEU A 77 -12.49 -6.50 -5.80
N ARG A 78 -12.20 -5.72 -6.85
CA ARG A 78 -12.77 -4.39 -7.05
C ARG A 78 -13.90 -4.45 -8.07
N CYS A 79 -15.01 -3.78 -7.76
CA CYS A 79 -16.05 -3.48 -8.74
C CYS A 79 -15.72 -2.15 -9.43
N TYR A 80 -15.73 -2.15 -10.75
CA TYR A 80 -15.53 -0.99 -11.58
C TYR A 80 -16.84 -0.62 -12.25
N SER A 81 -17.19 0.67 -12.14
CA SER A 81 -18.31 1.28 -12.86
C SER A 81 -17.75 2.44 -13.68
N LEU A 82 -17.80 2.31 -15.00
CA LEU A 82 -17.27 3.27 -15.96
C LEU A 82 -18.40 3.68 -16.91
N ASP A 83 -18.39 4.94 -17.36
CA ASP A 83 -19.43 5.44 -18.26
C ASP A 83 -19.54 4.57 -19.51
N ASN A 84 -20.77 4.13 -19.82
CA ASN A 84 -21.09 3.28 -20.97
C ASN A 84 -20.43 1.89 -20.99
N ILE A 85 -19.90 1.41 -19.86
CA ILE A 85 -19.37 0.06 -19.71
C ILE A 85 -20.16 -0.63 -18.60
N PRO A 86 -20.72 -1.84 -18.83
CA PRO A 86 -21.34 -2.61 -17.76
C PRO A 86 -20.39 -2.81 -16.60
N GLU A 87 -20.92 -2.79 -15.38
CA GLU A 87 -20.12 -3.04 -14.18
C GLU A 87 -19.37 -4.36 -14.32
N PHE A 88 -18.10 -4.35 -13.93
CA PHE A 88 -17.27 -5.54 -13.99
C PHE A 88 -16.38 -5.64 -12.75
N PHE A 89 -16.06 -6.87 -12.40
CA PHE A 89 -15.21 -7.18 -11.27
C PHE A 89 -13.81 -7.53 -11.74
N LYS A 90 -12.83 -7.11 -10.96
CA LYS A 90 -11.43 -7.37 -11.24
C LYS A 90 -10.67 -7.58 -9.95
N GLU A 91 -9.94 -8.68 -9.88
CA GLU A 91 -9.02 -8.92 -8.77
C GLU A 91 -7.72 -8.17 -9.00
N GLU A 92 -7.28 -7.44 -7.98
CA GLU A 92 -6.05 -6.66 -8.00
C GLU A 92 -5.16 -7.08 -6.83
N LEU A 93 -3.88 -7.28 -7.12
CA LEU A 93 -2.88 -7.41 -6.07
C LEU A 93 -2.53 -5.99 -5.58
N LEU A 94 -2.68 -5.75 -4.29
CA LEU A 94 -2.44 -4.44 -3.67
C LEU A 94 -0.95 -4.16 -3.46
N VAL A 95 -0.19 -4.24 -4.55
CA VAL A 95 1.16 -3.72 -4.65
C VAL A 95 1.13 -2.58 -5.65
N HIS A 96 1.38 -1.35 -5.20
CA HIS A 96 1.21 -0.14 -6.00
C HIS A 96 2.42 0.78 -5.92
N ILE A 97 2.53 1.69 -6.88
CA ILE A 97 3.64 2.64 -6.96
C ILE A 97 3.19 3.98 -6.35
N HIS A 98 3.87 4.37 -5.27
CA HIS A 98 3.65 5.62 -4.54
C HIS A 98 4.90 6.49 -4.60
N THR A 99 4.79 7.77 -4.25
CA THR A 99 5.99 8.53 -3.93
C THR A 99 6.54 8.05 -2.59
N THR A 100 7.85 8.19 -2.37
CA THR A 100 8.45 7.92 -1.06
C THR A 100 8.05 8.94 0.00
N ARG A 101 7.32 10.01 -0.35
CA ARG A 101 7.03 11.11 0.57
C ARG A 101 5.93 10.70 1.55
N ASN A 102 6.24 10.69 2.83
CA ASN A 102 5.26 10.45 3.88
C ASN A 102 4.52 11.76 4.24
N VAL A 103 3.73 12.28 3.30
CA VAL A 103 2.94 13.52 3.50
C VAL A 103 1.80 13.30 4.50
N ALA A 104 1.28 12.09 4.58
CA ALA A 104 0.23 11.69 5.51
C ALA A 104 0.73 11.45 6.95
N GLU A 105 2.04 11.51 7.18
CA GLU A 105 2.66 11.32 8.50
C GLU A 105 2.31 9.96 9.13
N LEU A 106 2.21 8.91 8.31
CA LEU A 106 1.92 7.55 8.78
C LEU A 106 3.08 7.00 9.61
N PRO A 107 2.82 6.31 10.74
CA PRO A 107 3.87 5.71 11.55
C PRO A 107 4.60 4.58 10.81
N VAL A 108 5.93 4.65 10.79
CA VAL A 108 6.79 3.51 10.49
C VAL A 108 7.10 2.81 11.81
N ILE A 109 6.62 1.59 11.98
CA ILE A 109 6.67 0.84 13.24
C ILE A 109 7.79 -0.21 13.28
N GLY A 110 8.47 -0.43 12.16
CA GLY A 110 9.59 -1.37 12.06
C GLY A 110 10.24 -1.35 10.69
N ASN A 111 11.28 -2.15 10.52
CA ASN A 111 11.94 -2.38 9.24
C ASN A 111 12.30 -3.87 9.13
N ILE A 112 11.99 -4.48 7.99
CA ILE A 112 12.19 -5.92 7.72
C ILE A 112 12.76 -6.12 6.32
N ASP A 113 13.27 -7.31 6.02
CA ASP A 113 13.58 -7.69 4.64
C ASP A 113 12.28 -8.00 3.87
N PRO A 114 11.89 -7.20 2.86
CA PRO A 114 10.63 -7.41 2.15
C PRO A 114 10.68 -8.54 1.12
N SER A 115 11.84 -9.20 0.92
CA SER A 115 12.04 -10.22 -0.11
C SER A 115 11.08 -11.42 0.03
N ASN A 116 10.64 -11.73 1.26
CA ASN A 116 9.70 -12.81 1.53
C ASN A 116 8.22 -12.41 1.39
N ILE A 117 7.92 -11.11 1.29
CA ILE A 117 6.55 -10.58 1.17
C ILE A 117 6.07 -10.69 -0.27
N TYR A 118 6.94 -10.37 -1.23
CA TYR A 118 6.64 -10.44 -2.65
C TYR A 118 7.88 -10.88 -3.43
N GLN A 119 7.85 -12.11 -3.94
CA GLN A 119 8.99 -12.77 -4.57
C GLN A 119 9.09 -12.54 -6.09
N ASN A 120 8.03 -11.98 -6.70
CA ASN A 120 8.03 -11.73 -8.13
C ASN A 120 8.79 -10.43 -8.46
N GLU A 121 9.16 -10.26 -9.73
CA GLU A 121 9.79 -9.03 -10.18
C GLU A 121 8.87 -7.81 -10.00
N LEU A 122 9.41 -6.76 -9.37
CA LEU A 122 8.79 -5.45 -9.27
C LEU A 122 8.96 -4.71 -10.59
N SER A 123 7.88 -4.07 -11.05
CA SER A 123 7.92 -3.26 -12.28
C SER A 123 7.52 -1.84 -11.96
N TRP A 124 8.25 -0.89 -12.52
CA TRP A 124 7.91 0.53 -12.49
C TRP A 124 6.88 0.93 -13.56
N GLN A 125 6.34 -0.05 -14.29
CA GLN A 125 5.25 0.12 -15.23
C GLN A 125 3.98 -0.52 -14.66
N PRO A 126 2.80 0.12 -14.82
CA PRO A 126 1.53 -0.47 -14.44
C PRO A 126 1.31 -1.80 -15.15
N LYS A 127 0.80 -2.79 -14.42
CA LYS A 127 0.38 -4.07 -14.96
C LYS A 127 -1.15 -4.18 -14.90
N SER A 128 -1.70 -5.20 -15.55
CA SER A 128 -3.15 -5.41 -15.57
C SER A 128 -3.73 -5.57 -14.17
N ASP A 129 -3.02 -6.15 -13.20
CA ASP A 129 -3.55 -6.48 -11.86
C ASP A 129 -2.83 -5.77 -10.71
N ARG A 130 -1.77 -4.98 -10.96
CA ARG A 130 -0.91 -4.38 -9.92
C ARG A 130 -0.05 -3.22 -10.47
N PHE A 131 0.74 -2.61 -9.59
CA PHE A 131 1.70 -1.53 -9.88
C PHE A 131 1.09 -0.25 -10.46
N PHE A 132 -0.18 0.02 -10.16
CA PHE A 132 -0.80 1.30 -10.53
C PHE A 132 -0.13 2.47 -9.81
N PHE A 133 -0.02 3.61 -10.49
CA PHE A 133 0.45 4.85 -9.88
C PHE A 133 -0.63 5.46 -8.99
N ARG A 134 -0.27 5.77 -7.74
CA ARG A 134 -1.19 6.31 -6.73
C ARG A 134 -0.78 7.67 -6.16
N GLY A 135 0.41 8.19 -6.52
CA GLY A 135 0.92 9.46 -6.03
C GLY A 135 1.39 9.40 -4.57
N ASP A 136 1.23 10.50 -3.82
CA ASP A 136 1.56 10.52 -2.39
C ASP A 136 0.58 9.63 -1.59
N ILE A 137 1.11 8.96 -0.57
CA ILE A 137 0.27 8.17 0.35
C ILE A 137 -0.71 9.09 1.08
N GLN A 138 -1.96 8.64 1.17
CA GLN A 138 -3.05 9.30 1.90
C GLN A 138 -3.28 8.62 3.27
N LYS A 139 -3.98 9.32 4.17
CA LYS A 139 -4.26 8.84 5.54
C LYS A 139 -4.94 7.46 5.58
N TYR A 140 -5.87 7.21 4.65
CA TYR A 140 -6.66 5.98 4.59
C TYR A 140 -5.99 4.85 3.79
N LEU A 141 -4.64 4.79 3.76
CA LEU A 141 -3.92 3.68 3.15
C LEU A 141 -4.41 2.35 3.78
N GLY A 142 -4.65 1.34 2.95
CA GLY A 142 -5.15 0.04 3.42
C GLY A 142 -6.67 -0.04 3.58
N ARG A 143 -7.44 0.94 3.06
CA ARG A 143 -8.92 0.89 3.09
C ARG A 143 -9.46 -0.40 2.49
N GLU A 144 -8.86 -0.89 1.40
CA GLU A 144 -9.20 -2.17 0.80
C GLU A 144 -9.00 -3.36 1.74
N ALA A 145 -7.95 -3.32 2.58
CA ALA A 145 -7.71 -4.36 3.57
C ALA A 145 -8.80 -4.37 4.66
N TYR A 146 -9.22 -3.19 5.12
CA TYR A 146 -10.34 -3.07 6.04
C TYR A 146 -11.66 -3.58 5.43
N LEU A 147 -11.96 -3.22 4.18
CA LEU A 147 -13.16 -3.71 3.49
C LEU A 147 -13.12 -5.23 3.31
N ASN A 148 -11.97 -5.81 2.97
CA ASN A 148 -11.81 -7.26 2.87
C ASN A 148 -11.99 -7.97 4.23
N TRP A 149 -11.46 -7.38 5.30
CA TRP A 149 -11.64 -7.88 6.66
C TRP A 149 -13.12 -7.83 7.08
N LEU A 150 -13.83 -6.74 6.81
CA LEU A 150 -15.26 -6.63 7.09
C LEU A 150 -16.07 -7.71 6.38
N ASP A 151 -15.80 -7.93 5.09
CA ASP A 151 -16.53 -8.93 4.30
C ASP A 151 -16.36 -10.34 4.89
N LYS A 152 -15.13 -10.70 5.27
CA LYS A 152 -14.83 -11.99 5.90
C LYS A 152 -15.49 -12.18 7.28
N ASN A 153 -15.54 -11.12 8.10
CA ASN A 153 -16.11 -11.20 9.46
C ASN A 153 -17.63 -10.97 9.50
N ARG A 154 -18.24 -10.50 8.41
CA ARG A 154 -19.71 -10.43 8.30
C ARG A 154 -20.36 -11.77 7.98
N ILE A 155 -19.59 -12.73 7.45
CA ILE A 155 -20.06 -14.07 7.11
C ILE A 155 -20.14 -14.97 8.37
N THR A 156 -19.61 -14.52 9.50
CA THR A 156 -19.56 -15.26 10.76
C THR A 156 -20.67 -14.92 11.77
N ASP A 157 -21.61 -14.05 11.42
CA ASP A 157 -22.85 -13.75 12.18
C ASP A 157 -24.08 -14.31 11.45
#